data_AF-A0A5E4LZP3-F1
#
_entry.id   AF-A0A5E4LZP3-F1
#
_cell.length_a   1.000
_cell.length_b   1.000
_cell.length_c   1.000
_cell.angle_alpha   90.00
_cell.angle_beta   90.00
_cell.angle_gamma   90.00
#
_symmetry.space_group_name_H-M   'P 1'
#
loop_
_entity.id
_entity.type
_entity.pdbx_description
1 polymer ?
#
loop_
_entity_poly.entity_id
_entity_poly.type
_entity_poly.pdbx_seq_one_letter_code
_entity_poly.pdbx_strand_id
1 'polypeptide(L)'
;MKIMELLDTDADVTDPDPDDWIYEKVNEFKYLGRRKFNKELIEETGMTPIKYYIRGQRIQWFGHIMHESDDKIIKTVMSWKPTGKRPRERPRKRWMDVVEEDLKRIGIDDWRNIIHDGEKWRGVVMATKTLVE
;
A
#
# COMPACT_ATOMS: atom_id res chain seq x y z
N MET A 1 0.06 5.44 -44.09
CA MET A 1 1.07 5.37 -43.01
C MET A 1 1.62 6.78 -42.80
N LYS A 2 0.81 7.64 -42.16
CA LYS A 2 0.82 9.10 -42.41
C LYS A 2 0.36 9.88 -41.17
N ILE A 3 1.19 9.93 -40.14
CA ILE A 3 0.94 10.78 -38.94
C ILE A 3 2.21 11.53 -38.49
N MET A 4 3.41 11.00 -38.75
CA MET A 4 4.67 11.65 -38.38
C MET A 4 5.15 12.74 -39.38
N GLU A 5 4.53 12.86 -40.55
CA GLU A 5 4.94 13.80 -41.61
C GLU A 5 4.37 15.22 -41.43
N LEU A 6 3.56 15.46 -40.39
CA LEU A 6 2.92 16.77 -40.13
C LEU A 6 3.64 17.62 -39.06
N LEU A 7 4.81 17.19 -38.58
CA LEU A 7 5.54 17.90 -37.51
C LEU A 7 6.78 18.69 -37.99
N ASP A 8 7.12 18.63 -39.27
CA ASP A 8 8.32 19.29 -39.85
C ASP A 8 8.01 20.39 -40.88
N THR A 9 6.79 20.91 -40.91
CA THR A 9 6.49 22.16 -41.63
C THR A 9 6.47 23.32 -40.65
N ASP A 10 7.44 24.21 -40.79
CA ASP A 10 7.53 25.56 -40.23
C ASP A 10 6.34 26.45 -40.67
N ALA A 11 5.13 26.03 -40.33
CA ALA A 11 3.93 26.85 -40.42
C ALA A 11 3.78 27.56 -39.08
N ASP A 12 4.03 28.87 -39.12
CA ASP A 12 3.49 29.89 -38.24
C ASP A 12 2.57 29.33 -37.14
N VAL A 13 3.11 29.18 -35.93
CA VAL A 13 2.33 28.84 -34.74
C VAL A 13 1.50 30.08 -34.42
N THR A 14 0.44 30.30 -35.19
CA THR A 14 -0.65 31.19 -34.80
C THR A 14 -1.14 30.64 -33.46
N ASP A 15 -1.02 31.46 -32.42
CA ASP A 15 -1.50 31.12 -31.08
C ASP A 15 -2.97 30.71 -31.26
N PRO A 16 -3.30 29.46 -30.97
CA PRO A 16 -4.56 28.91 -31.40
C PRO A 16 -5.75 29.57 -30.74
N ASP A 17 -6.84 29.71 -31.51
CA ASP A 17 -8.08 30.33 -31.05
C ASP A 17 -8.57 29.67 -29.75
N PRO A 18 -8.59 30.40 -28.61
CA PRO A 18 -9.02 29.89 -27.32
C PRO A 18 -10.47 29.37 -27.32
N ASP A 19 -11.28 29.83 -28.28
CA ASP A 19 -12.70 29.46 -28.43
C ASP A 19 -12.91 28.28 -29.39
N ASP A 20 -11.84 27.72 -29.97
CA ASP A 20 -11.94 26.49 -30.76
C ASP A 20 -12.22 25.30 -29.83
N TRP A 21 -13.34 24.61 -30.06
CA TRP A 21 -13.76 23.44 -29.29
C TRP A 21 -12.71 22.32 -29.31
N ILE A 22 -11.84 22.28 -30.33
CA ILE A 22 -10.70 21.37 -30.38
C ILE A 22 -9.68 21.75 -29.32
N TYR A 23 -9.43 23.04 -29.08
CA TYR A 23 -8.55 23.51 -28.00
C TYR A 23 -9.11 23.17 -26.63
N GLU A 24 -10.39 23.44 -26.38
CA GLU A 24 -11.04 23.07 -25.13
C GLU A 24 -10.94 21.55 -24.88
N LYS A 25 -11.27 20.73 -25.88
CA LYS A 25 -11.20 19.26 -25.75
C LYS A 25 -9.78 18.75 -25.62
N VAL A 26 -8.84 19.22 -26.45
CA VAL A 26 -7.43 18.83 -26.36
C VAL A 26 -6.85 19.24 -25.01
N ASN A 27 -7.20 20.40 -24.47
CA ASN A 27 -6.73 20.87 -23.17
C ASN A 27 -7.36 20.06 -22.01
N GLU A 28 -8.66 19.77 -22.08
CA GLU A 28 -9.37 18.86 -21.16
C GLU A 28 -8.70 17.47 -21.13
N PHE A 29 -8.40 16.90 -22.31
CA PHE A 29 -7.74 15.58 -22.43
C PHE A 29 -6.25 15.61 -22.05
N LYS A 30 -5.53 16.69 -22.38
CA LYS A 30 -4.12 16.90 -22.04
C LYS A 30 -3.92 16.97 -20.52
N TYR A 31 -4.93 17.43 -19.77
CA TYR A 31 -4.92 17.45 -18.30
C TYR A 31 -5.64 16.27 -17.63
N LEU A 32 -6.50 15.52 -18.34
CA LEU A 32 -7.03 14.22 -17.88
C LEU A 32 -5.95 13.12 -17.77
N GLY A 33 -4.86 13.24 -18.54
CA GLY A 33 -3.74 12.28 -18.57
C GLY A 33 -2.55 12.62 -17.67
N ARG A 34 -2.64 13.64 -16.80
CA ARG A 34 -1.49 14.02 -15.95
C ARG A 34 -1.24 12.94 -14.89
N ARG A 35 0.03 12.53 -14.73
CA ARG A 35 0.44 11.67 -13.63
C ARG A 35 0.13 12.36 -12.31
N LYS A 36 -0.78 11.78 -11.53
CA LYS A 36 -1.07 12.22 -10.15
C LYS A 36 -0.20 11.45 -9.17
N PHE A 37 0.23 12.13 -8.12
CA PHE A 37 0.93 11.47 -7.02
C PHE A 37 -0.08 10.75 -6.13
N ASN A 38 0.32 9.65 -5.47
CA ASN A 38 -0.57 8.92 -4.55
C ASN A 38 -1.17 9.83 -3.48
N LYS A 39 -0.39 10.80 -2.97
CA LYS A 39 -0.86 11.78 -1.98
C LYS A 39 -2.06 12.59 -2.50
N GLU A 40 -1.96 13.09 -3.73
CA GLU A 40 -3.00 13.86 -4.38
C GLU A 40 -4.27 13.02 -4.59
N LEU A 41 -4.13 11.77 -5.04
CA LEU A 41 -5.26 10.85 -5.19
C LEU A 41 -5.95 10.59 -3.85
N ILE A 42 -5.18 10.41 -2.77
CA ILE A 42 -5.73 10.20 -1.42
C ILE A 42 -6.49 11.44 -0.94
N GLU A 43 -5.95 12.65 -1.15
CA GLU A 43 -6.58 13.91 -0.77
C GLU A 43 -7.88 14.15 -1.56
N GLU A 44 -7.89 13.89 -2.86
CA GLU A 44 -9.07 14.06 -3.73
C GLU A 44 -10.18 13.04 -3.42
N THR A 45 -9.82 11.79 -3.19
CA THR A 45 -10.79 10.70 -3.01
C THR A 45 -11.23 10.52 -1.55
N GLY A 46 -10.49 11.09 -0.59
CA GLY A 46 -10.67 10.85 0.84
C GLY A 46 -10.41 9.38 1.24
N MET A 47 -9.81 8.58 0.36
CA MET A 47 -9.61 7.15 0.60
C MET A 47 -8.43 6.90 1.53
N THR A 48 -8.59 5.90 2.40
CA THR A 48 -7.50 5.39 3.22
C THR A 48 -6.40 4.78 2.34
N PRO A 49 -5.12 5.17 2.53
CA PRO A 49 -4.00 4.57 1.81
C PRO A 49 -3.99 3.03 1.88
N ILE A 50 -3.80 2.36 0.75
CA ILE A 50 -3.80 0.89 0.64
C ILE A 50 -2.81 0.20 1.61
N LYS A 51 -1.74 0.91 2.01
CA LYS A 51 -0.77 0.42 3.00
C LYS A 51 -1.46 -0.01 4.31
N TYR A 52 -2.48 0.70 4.77
CA TYR A 52 -3.18 0.40 6.01
C TYR A 52 -4.05 -0.86 5.88
N TYR A 53 -4.70 -1.03 4.71
CA TYR A 53 -5.43 -2.25 4.40
C TYR A 53 -4.50 -3.48 4.38
N ILE A 54 -3.34 -3.39 3.71
CA ILE A 54 -2.36 -4.49 3.64
C ILE A 54 -1.85 -4.85 5.05
N ARG A 55 -1.52 -3.86 5.88
CA ARG A 55 -1.11 -4.09 7.27
C ARG A 55 -2.21 -4.78 8.08
N GLY A 56 -3.44 -4.30 7.97
CA GLY A 56 -4.59 -4.91 8.65
C GLY A 56 -4.84 -6.36 8.24
N GLN A 57 -4.71 -6.68 6.95
CA GLN A 57 -4.82 -8.06 6.46
C GLN A 57 -3.70 -8.95 7.00
N ARG A 58 -2.47 -8.43 7.07
CA ARG A 58 -1.32 -9.16 7.63
C ARG A 58 -1.52 -9.47 9.12
N ILE A 59 -1.99 -8.51 9.92
CA ILE A 59 -2.32 -8.72 11.34
C ILE A 59 -3.51 -9.68 11.49
N GLN A 60 -4.54 -9.55 10.65
CA GLN A 60 -5.68 -10.47 10.68
C GLN A 60 -5.23 -11.92 10.45
N TRP A 61 -4.42 -12.15 9.42
CA TRP A 61 -3.90 -13.48 9.12
C TRP A 61 -2.95 -14.01 10.20
N PHE A 62 -2.17 -13.12 10.82
CA PHE A 62 -1.36 -13.47 11.98
C PHE A 62 -2.19 -13.99 13.15
N GLY A 63 -3.27 -13.27 13.51
CA GLY A 63 -4.23 -13.73 14.51
C GLY A 63 -4.75 -15.13 14.21
N HIS A 64 -5.16 -15.34 12.96
CA HIS A 64 -5.65 -16.64 12.50
C HIS A 64 -4.62 -17.76 12.74
N ILE A 65 -3.35 -17.60 12.35
CA ILE A 65 -2.31 -18.60 12.63
C ILE A 65 -2.13 -18.83 14.13
N MET A 66 -2.16 -17.77 14.94
CA MET A 66 -1.86 -17.89 16.37
C MET A 66 -3.02 -18.52 17.15
N HIS A 67 -4.24 -18.43 16.63
CA HIS A 67 -5.42 -19.17 17.13
C HIS A 67 -5.43 -20.64 16.73
N GLU A 68 -4.65 -21.02 15.72
CA GLU A 68 -4.51 -22.42 15.36
C GLU A 68 -3.73 -23.20 16.43
N SER A 69 -3.98 -24.50 16.46
CA SER A 69 -3.34 -25.42 17.39
C SER A 69 -1.82 -25.52 17.13
N ASP A 70 -1.04 -25.70 18.19
CA ASP A 70 0.44 -25.66 18.15
C ASP A 70 1.05 -26.81 17.33
N ASP A 71 0.32 -27.89 17.14
CA ASP A 71 0.65 -29.05 16.30
C ASP A 71 0.55 -28.75 14.80
N LYS A 72 -0.06 -27.63 14.39
CA LYS A 72 -0.07 -27.24 12.97
C LYS A 72 1.31 -26.78 12.51
N ILE A 73 1.76 -27.39 11.41
CA ILE A 73 3.03 -27.10 10.74
C ILE A 73 3.20 -25.60 10.47
N ILE A 74 2.13 -24.90 10.08
CA ILE A 74 2.17 -23.46 9.75
C ILE A 74 2.63 -22.63 10.97
N LYS A 75 2.07 -22.88 12.15
CA LYS A 75 2.42 -22.13 13.38
C LYS A 75 3.83 -22.45 13.84
N THR A 76 4.25 -23.71 13.70
CA THR A 76 5.62 -24.15 13.98
C THR A 76 6.62 -23.46 13.05
N VAL A 77 6.39 -23.48 11.73
CA VAL A 77 7.28 -22.85 10.74
C VAL A 77 7.35 -21.34 10.92
N MET A 78 6.22 -20.68 11.21
CA MET A 78 6.17 -19.23 11.45
C MET A 78 6.92 -18.82 12.71
N SER A 79 6.85 -19.63 13.77
CA SER A 79 7.53 -19.38 15.04
C SER A 79 9.01 -19.77 15.01
N TRP A 80 9.42 -20.59 14.03
CA TRP A 80 10.78 -21.08 13.92
C TRP A 80 11.78 -19.95 13.66
N LYS A 81 12.82 -19.89 14.50
CA LYS A 81 13.93 -18.95 14.37
C LYS A 81 15.16 -19.74 13.91
N PRO A 82 15.58 -19.62 12.63
CA PRO A 82 16.76 -20.34 12.16
C PRO A 82 17.99 -19.91 12.98
N THR A 83 18.68 -20.90 13.52
CA THR A 83 19.93 -20.76 14.27
C THR A 83 21.10 -20.69 13.29
N GLY A 84 21.77 -19.54 13.22
CA GLY A 84 22.90 -19.32 12.31
C GLY A 84 23.27 -17.85 12.17
N LYS A 85 24.51 -17.59 11.72
CA LYS A 85 24.98 -16.22 11.47
C LYS A 85 24.35 -15.71 10.18
N ARG A 86 23.52 -14.67 10.28
CA ARG A 86 22.94 -14.01 9.10
C ARG A 86 24.02 -13.23 8.34
N PRO A 87 23.92 -13.12 7.01
CA PRO A 87 24.81 -12.25 6.23
C PRO A 87 24.83 -10.83 6.81
N ARG A 88 26.00 -10.21 6.88
CA ARG A 88 26.20 -8.90 7.52
C ARG A 88 25.59 -7.73 6.71
N GLU A 89 25.19 -7.99 5.47
CA GLU A 89 24.66 -6.97 4.56
C GLU A 89 23.19 -6.64 4.85
N ARG A 90 22.27 -6.98 3.95
CA ARG A 90 20.83 -6.73 4.12
C ARG A 90 20.08 -8.06 4.22
N PRO A 91 20.09 -8.72 5.39
CA PRO A 91 19.18 -9.82 5.66
C PRO A 91 17.75 -9.40 5.31
N ARG A 92 17.04 -10.25 4.57
CA ARG A 92 15.61 -10.05 4.35
C ARG A 92 14.90 -10.07 5.71
N LYS A 93 13.97 -9.14 5.93
CA LYS A 93 13.11 -9.16 7.12
C LYS A 93 12.30 -10.46 7.11
N ARG A 94 12.19 -11.12 8.26
CA ARG A 94 11.27 -12.25 8.38
C ARG A 94 9.85 -11.69 8.42
N TRP A 95 8.89 -12.50 8.00
CA TRP A 95 7.49 -12.12 8.04
C TRP A 95 7.04 -11.72 9.45
N MET A 96 7.45 -12.48 10.48
CA MET A 96 7.21 -12.15 11.89
C MET A 96 7.78 -10.78 12.30
N ASP A 97 8.97 -10.41 11.83
CA ASP A 97 9.57 -9.10 12.15
C ASP A 97 8.69 -7.96 11.60
N VAL A 98 8.10 -8.16 10.41
CA VAL A 98 7.21 -7.17 9.79
C VAL A 98 5.87 -7.07 10.52
N VAL A 99 5.32 -8.20 10.98
CA VAL A 99 4.09 -8.22 11.80
C VAL A 99 4.30 -7.49 13.12
N GLU A 100 5.40 -7.78 13.82
CA GLU A 100 5.75 -7.10 15.08
C GLU A 100 5.96 -5.60 14.87
N GLU A 101 6.58 -5.19 13.75
CA GLU A 101 6.68 -3.77 13.39
C GLU A 101 5.32 -3.11 13.14
N ASP A 102 4.37 -3.81 12.50
CA ASP A 102 3.03 -3.25 12.27
C ASP A 102 2.25 -3.08 13.58
N LEU A 103 2.34 -4.07 14.48
CA LEU A 103 1.73 -4.00 15.80
C LEU A 103 2.33 -2.85 16.63
N LYS A 104 3.65 -2.66 16.55
CA LYS A 104 4.34 -1.52 17.18
C LYS A 104 3.88 -0.16 16.67
N ARG A 105 3.60 -0.02 15.37
CA ARG A 105 3.10 1.24 14.79
C ARG A 105 1.77 1.69 15.40
N ILE A 106 0.95 0.74 15.86
CA ILE A 106 -0.32 1.00 16.54
C ILE A 106 -0.21 0.93 18.06
N GLY A 107 1.01 0.93 18.62
CA GLY A 107 1.25 0.95 20.07
C GLY A 107 1.06 -0.39 20.77
N ILE A 108 1.08 -1.51 20.04
CA ILE A 108 0.89 -2.85 20.62
C ILE A 108 2.21 -3.60 20.65
N ASP A 109 2.80 -3.64 21.85
CA ASP A 109 3.97 -4.47 22.14
C ASP A 109 3.60 -5.83 22.76
N ASP A 110 2.54 -5.88 23.56
CA ASP A 110 2.09 -7.08 24.28
C ASP A 110 1.01 -7.87 23.54
N TRP A 111 1.24 -8.09 22.25
CA TRP A 111 0.27 -8.80 21.41
C TRP A 111 0.05 -10.25 21.85
N ARG A 112 1.00 -10.88 22.56
CA ARG A 112 0.90 -12.26 23.04
C ARG A 112 -0.24 -12.44 24.04
N ASN A 113 -0.48 -11.45 24.89
CA ASN A 113 -1.59 -11.50 25.85
C ASN A 113 -2.92 -11.11 25.19
N ILE A 114 -2.88 -10.22 24.19
CA ILE A 114 -4.09 -9.74 23.51
C ILE A 114 -4.65 -10.78 22.54
N ILE A 115 -3.79 -11.55 21.87
CA ILE A 115 -4.21 -12.42 20.77
C ILE A 115 -5.18 -13.50 21.22
N HIS A 116 -5.12 -13.98 22.47
CA HIS A 116 -6.03 -14.99 22.99
C HIS A 116 -7.47 -14.47 23.20
N ASP A 117 -7.63 -13.15 23.25
CA ASP A 117 -8.93 -12.48 23.30
C ASP A 117 -9.35 -12.07 21.88
N GLY A 118 -10.23 -12.88 21.29
CA GLY A 118 -10.68 -12.68 19.91
C GLY A 118 -11.39 -11.34 19.66
N GLU A 119 -12.05 -10.77 20.67
CA GLU A 119 -12.71 -9.47 20.56
C GLU A 119 -11.68 -8.35 20.57
N LYS A 120 -10.75 -8.37 21.53
CA LYS A 120 -9.63 -7.41 21.54
C LYS A 120 -8.82 -7.49 20.26
N TRP A 121 -8.52 -8.70 19.77
CA TRP A 121 -7.78 -8.88 18.53
C TRP A 121 -8.50 -8.33 17.30
N ARG A 122 -9.83 -8.47 17.22
CA ARG A 122 -10.62 -7.80 16.17
C ARG A 122 -10.50 -6.29 16.27
N GLY A 123 -10.52 -5.73 17.48
CA GLY A 123 -10.27 -4.32 17.73
C GLY A 123 -8.91 -3.86 17.19
N VAL A 124 -7.85 -4.64 17.41
CA VAL A 124 -6.50 -4.39 16.88
C VAL A 124 -6.50 -4.37 15.35
N VAL A 125 -7.12 -5.37 14.71
CA VAL A 125 -7.20 -5.45 13.24
C VAL A 125 -7.95 -4.24 12.67
N MET A 126 -9.04 -3.83 13.30
CA MET A 126 -9.83 -2.68 12.85
C MET A 126 -9.04 -1.38 13.02
N ALA A 127 -8.43 -1.16 14.18
CA ALA A 127 -7.58 0.00 14.42
C ALA A 127 -6.47 0.12 13.38
N THR A 128 -5.85 -1.00 12.98
CA THR A 128 -4.81 -1.01 11.93
C THR A 128 -5.35 -0.55 10.57
N LYS A 129 -6.58 -0.95 10.22
CA LYS A 129 -7.19 -0.60 8.92
C LYS A 129 -7.65 0.85 8.88
N THR A 130 -7.93 1.45 10.04
CA THR A 130 -8.45 2.82 10.15
C THR A 130 -7.41 3.86 10.56
N LEU A 131 -6.27 3.45 11.14
CA LEU A 131 -5.25 4.39 11.58
C LEU A 131 -4.54 5.00 10.38
N VAL A 132 -4.77 6.30 10.18
CA VAL A 132 -3.99 7.14 9.28
C VAL A 132 -2.90 7.80 10.13
N GLU A 133 -1.66 7.33 9.96
CA GLU A 133 -0.45 7.96 10.51
C GLU A 133 -0.20 9.36 9.96
#